data_AF-A0A954Y1B5-F1
#
_entry.id   AF-A0A954Y1B5-F1
#
_cell.length_a   1.000
_cell.length_b   1.000
_cell.length_c   1.000
_cell.angle_alpha   90.00
_cell.angle_beta   90.00
_cell.angle_gamma   90.00
#
_symmetry.space_group_name_H-M   'P 1'
#
loop_
_entity.id
_entity.type
_entity.pdbx_description
1 polymer ?
#
loop_
_entity_poly.entity_id
_entity_poly.type
_entity_poly.pdbx_seq_one_letter_code
_entity_poly.pdbx_strand_id
1 'polypeptide(L)'
;MLRSCFIATLLFAAGCSPVTKIIAPSNVRNWAPEQATLPYAEFRGQEILVHNVRQCDYLDEDAFVVRHEDRHYRLDQLQAVDFFMVPFTGTPRLAHTMLSFEFVPPDGPPEHLAVSVEIRKEDGESYAAWKGSARQYELMYVLADERDVVQLRTNHRGEDVYLYRTTATPEQAQRLLVDVLGRTNELAARPEFYDTLSNNCTTNLVRHINRIHPNRIKYDYRVLLPGYSDELAYQEGLIEHHGTFEETKAAAYLNPRALAAGNRPDFSQAIRR
;
A
#
# COMPACT_ATOMS: atom_id res chain seq x y z
N MET A 1 7.59 -72.45 -26.25
CA MET A 1 8.24 -71.62 -25.20
C MET A 1 8.43 -70.21 -25.76
N LEU A 2 7.40 -69.37 -25.67
CA LEU A 2 7.45 -67.98 -26.15
C LEU A 2 7.93 -67.06 -25.02
N ARG A 3 8.88 -66.19 -25.35
CA ARG A 3 9.51 -65.19 -24.48
C ARG A 3 8.54 -64.03 -24.20
N SER A 4 8.28 -63.73 -22.93
CA SER A 4 7.63 -62.49 -22.51
C SER A 4 8.65 -61.35 -22.44
N CYS A 5 8.48 -60.34 -23.29
CA CYS A 5 9.13 -59.03 -23.19
C CYS A 5 8.14 -58.09 -22.48
N PHE A 6 8.44 -57.66 -21.26
CA PHE A 6 7.72 -56.56 -20.62
C PHE A 6 8.33 -55.25 -21.11
N ILE A 7 7.58 -54.52 -21.95
CA ILE A 7 7.86 -53.14 -22.32
C ILE A 7 7.39 -52.27 -21.16
N ALA A 8 8.32 -51.56 -20.50
CA ALA A 8 8.01 -50.54 -19.51
C ALA A 8 7.47 -49.30 -20.23
N THR A 9 6.17 -49.03 -20.09
CA THR A 9 5.54 -47.81 -20.58
C THR A 9 5.90 -46.65 -19.64
N LEU A 10 6.88 -45.83 -20.02
CA LEU A 10 7.14 -44.53 -19.39
C LEU A 10 5.95 -43.60 -19.70
N LEU A 11 5.06 -43.44 -18.72
CA LEU A 11 4.09 -42.34 -18.71
C LEU A 11 4.84 -41.03 -18.52
N PHE A 12 5.12 -40.33 -19.61
CA PHE A 12 5.37 -38.90 -19.55
C PHE A 12 4.05 -38.23 -19.12
N ALA A 13 3.92 -37.96 -17.82
CA ALA A 13 3.00 -36.96 -17.35
C ALA A 13 3.49 -35.62 -17.92
N ALA A 14 2.95 -35.23 -19.07
CA ALA A 14 3.02 -33.86 -19.53
C ALA A 14 2.24 -33.02 -18.51
N GLY A 15 2.94 -32.58 -17.47
CA GLY A 15 2.45 -31.53 -16.59
C GLY A 15 2.14 -30.34 -17.48
N CYS A 16 0.86 -30.00 -17.61
CA CYS A 16 0.47 -28.69 -18.07
C CYS A 16 1.02 -27.69 -17.05
N SER A 17 2.26 -27.24 -17.24
CA SER A 17 2.64 -25.91 -16.80
C SER A 17 1.78 -24.96 -17.64
N PRO A 18 0.88 -24.15 -17.07
CA PRO A 18 0.32 -23.03 -17.81
C PRO A 18 1.47 -22.09 -18.17
N VAL A 19 1.92 -22.24 -19.40
CA VAL A 19 2.90 -21.41 -20.08
C VAL A 19 2.29 -20.01 -20.22
N THR A 20 3.02 -19.02 -19.70
CA THR A 20 2.99 -17.58 -20.01
C THR A 20 1.74 -16.76 -19.67
N LYS A 21 1.71 -16.21 -18.44
CA LYS A 21 1.07 -14.91 -18.18
C LYS A 21 1.96 -13.79 -18.73
N ILE A 22 2.01 -13.66 -20.06
CA ILE A 22 2.64 -12.53 -20.78
C ILE A 22 1.59 -11.97 -21.75
N ILE A 23 0.43 -11.58 -21.24
CA ILE A 23 -0.65 -11.01 -22.06
C ILE A 23 -1.07 -9.69 -21.43
N ALA A 24 -0.16 -8.70 -21.49
CA ALA A 24 -0.35 -7.31 -21.06
C ALA A 24 -0.88 -7.09 -19.62
N PRO A 25 -0.60 -5.94 -18.99
CA PRO A 25 -1.35 -5.57 -17.80
C PRO A 25 -2.83 -5.39 -18.18
N SER A 26 -3.74 -5.86 -17.34
CA SER A 26 -5.20 -5.75 -17.55
C SER A 26 -5.87 -5.24 -16.29
N ASN A 27 -6.99 -4.53 -16.42
CA ASN A 27 -7.91 -4.23 -15.32
C ASN A 27 -9.09 -5.22 -15.26
N VAL A 28 -9.20 -6.10 -16.25
CA VAL A 28 -10.24 -7.13 -16.38
C VAL A 28 -9.59 -8.49 -16.20
N ARG A 29 -9.64 -9.00 -14.96
CA ARG A 29 -9.22 -10.35 -14.54
C ARG A 29 -10.10 -10.83 -13.39
N ASN A 30 -9.94 -12.08 -12.97
CA ASN A 30 -10.60 -12.58 -11.76
C ASN A 30 -9.80 -12.14 -10.54
N TRP A 31 -9.98 -10.90 -10.11
CA TRP A 31 -9.22 -10.31 -9.00
C TRP A 31 -9.64 -10.87 -7.63
N ALA A 32 -8.70 -10.89 -6.69
CA ALA A 32 -9.00 -11.14 -5.29
C ALA A 32 -10.07 -10.15 -4.78
N PRO A 33 -11.00 -10.56 -3.92
CA PRO A 33 -12.15 -9.73 -3.53
C PRO A 33 -11.78 -8.35 -2.99
N GLU A 34 -10.70 -8.26 -2.20
CA GLU A 34 -10.19 -7.04 -1.58
C GLU A 34 -9.52 -6.06 -2.57
N GLN A 35 -9.34 -6.49 -3.82
CA GLN A 35 -8.68 -5.72 -4.89
C GLN A 35 -9.51 -5.70 -6.20
N ALA A 36 -10.74 -6.22 -6.16
CA ALA A 36 -11.59 -6.36 -7.34
C ALA A 36 -12.10 -5.02 -7.89
N THR A 37 -12.29 -4.03 -7.03
CA THR A 37 -12.78 -2.71 -7.40
C THR A 37 -11.64 -1.71 -7.45
N LEU A 38 -11.53 -0.95 -8.54
CA LEU A 38 -10.52 0.10 -8.69
C LEU A 38 -11.04 1.43 -8.15
N PRO A 39 -10.27 2.13 -7.31
CA PRO A 39 -10.57 3.51 -6.96
C PRO A 39 -10.18 4.46 -8.08
N TYR A 40 -10.83 5.62 -8.09
CA TYR A 40 -10.49 6.76 -8.93
C TYR A 40 -10.99 8.04 -8.26
N ALA A 41 -10.53 9.21 -8.71
CA ALA A 41 -10.91 10.49 -8.16
C ALA A 41 -11.29 11.50 -9.24
N GLU A 42 -12.34 12.27 -8.98
CA GLU A 42 -12.72 13.46 -9.76
C GLU A 42 -12.27 14.73 -9.06
N PHE A 43 -11.74 15.68 -9.83
CA PHE A 43 -11.33 16.99 -9.33
C PHE A 43 -12.25 18.09 -9.84
N ARG A 44 -12.77 18.93 -8.94
CA ARG A 44 -13.58 20.11 -9.25
C ARG A 44 -13.05 21.31 -8.46
N GLY A 45 -11.98 21.91 -8.99
CA GLY A 45 -11.25 22.96 -8.27
C GLY A 45 -10.62 22.42 -7.00
N GLN A 46 -11.07 22.90 -5.84
CA GLN A 46 -10.61 22.45 -4.52
C GLN A 46 -11.33 21.19 -4.03
N GLU A 47 -12.44 20.80 -4.66
CA GLU A 47 -13.22 19.62 -4.28
C GLU A 47 -12.66 18.37 -4.95
N ILE A 48 -12.55 17.30 -4.18
CA ILE A 48 -12.15 15.97 -4.63
C ILE A 48 -13.29 15.02 -4.27
N LEU A 49 -13.80 14.31 -5.27
CA LEU A 49 -14.66 13.15 -5.05
C LEU A 49 -13.82 11.90 -5.29
N VAL A 50 -13.57 11.13 -4.24
CA VAL A 50 -12.83 9.88 -4.30
C VAL A 50 -13.84 8.74 -4.33
N HIS A 51 -13.83 7.97 -5.41
CA HIS A 51 -14.71 6.84 -5.60
C HIS A 51 -14.07 5.53 -5.15
N ASN A 52 -14.91 4.64 -4.64
CA ASN A 52 -14.53 3.30 -4.20
C ASN A 52 -13.43 3.30 -3.12
N VAL A 53 -13.58 4.15 -2.10
CA VAL A 53 -12.73 4.08 -0.89
C VAL A 53 -13.04 2.77 -0.16
N ARG A 54 -12.04 1.90 -0.07
CA ARG A 54 -12.17 0.56 0.51
C ARG A 54 -12.30 0.60 2.03
N GLN A 55 -13.21 -0.24 2.52
CA GLN A 55 -13.45 -0.48 3.94
C GLN A 55 -13.66 -1.97 4.16
N CYS A 56 -12.60 -2.67 4.54
CA CYS A 56 -12.71 -4.05 4.97
C CYS A 56 -13.07 -4.14 6.46
N ASP A 57 -14.14 -4.87 6.76
CA ASP A 57 -14.48 -5.33 8.12
C ASP A 57 -13.92 -6.74 8.30
N TYR A 58 -12.87 -6.89 9.09
CA TYR A 58 -12.17 -8.18 9.29
C TYR A 58 -12.74 -8.95 10.48
N LEU A 59 -13.03 -10.24 10.25
CA LEU A 59 -13.21 -11.24 11.32
C LEU A 59 -11.88 -11.94 11.61
N ASP A 60 -11.11 -12.20 10.56
CA ASP A 60 -9.74 -12.73 10.58
C ASP A 60 -8.98 -12.27 9.31
N GLU A 61 -7.71 -12.65 9.13
CA GLU A 61 -6.89 -12.29 7.96
C GLU A 61 -7.56 -12.63 6.62
N ASP A 62 -8.15 -13.83 6.51
CA ASP A 62 -8.78 -14.35 5.28
C ASP A 62 -10.32 -14.31 5.32
N ALA A 63 -10.90 -13.79 6.39
CA ALA A 63 -12.36 -13.74 6.59
C ALA A 63 -12.80 -12.31 6.85
N PHE A 64 -13.30 -11.64 5.82
CA PHE A 64 -13.65 -10.22 5.87
C PHE A 64 -14.80 -9.86 4.94
N VAL A 65 -15.41 -8.70 5.18
CA VAL A 65 -16.42 -8.08 4.31
C VAL A 65 -15.81 -6.84 3.68
N VAL A 66 -15.69 -6.83 2.36
CA VAL A 66 -15.20 -5.66 1.62
C VAL A 66 -16.38 -4.73 1.31
N ARG A 67 -16.27 -3.48 1.75
CA ARG A 67 -17.18 -2.39 1.38
C ARG A 67 -16.42 -1.32 0.61
N HIS A 68 -17.16 -0.57 -0.18
CA HIS A 68 -16.65 0.60 -0.90
C HIS A 68 -17.63 1.74 -0.69
N GLU A 69 -17.12 2.95 -0.51
CA GLU A 69 -17.93 4.16 -0.49
C GLU A 69 -17.25 5.29 -1.24
N ASP A 70 -18.03 6.28 -1.64
CA ASP A 70 -17.52 7.50 -2.24
C ASP A 70 -17.36 8.56 -1.14
N ARG A 71 -16.18 9.19 -1.09
CA ARG A 71 -15.85 10.22 -0.09
C ARG A 71 -15.58 11.56 -0.75
N HIS A 72 -16.10 12.62 -0.14
CA HIS A 72 -15.87 13.99 -0.57
C HIS A 72 -14.82 14.64 0.33
N TYR A 73 -13.79 15.22 -0.28
CA TYR A 73 -12.74 15.95 0.41
C TYR A 73 -12.57 17.35 -0.18
N ARG A 74 -11.97 18.25 0.60
CA ARG A 74 -11.48 19.52 0.08
C ARG A 74 -9.98 19.65 0.29
N LEU A 75 -9.26 20.08 -0.75
CA LEU A 75 -7.82 20.28 -0.69
C LEU A 75 -7.41 21.30 0.35
N ASP A 76 -8.17 22.38 0.54
CA ASP A 76 -7.89 23.41 1.54
C ASP A 76 -8.04 22.93 2.99
N GLN A 77 -8.68 21.78 3.20
CA GLN A 77 -8.79 21.13 4.50
C GLN A 77 -7.67 20.13 4.77
N LEU A 78 -6.86 19.75 3.78
CA LEU A 78 -5.73 18.84 3.95
C LEU A 78 -4.60 19.53 4.71
N GLN A 79 -4.33 19.06 5.93
CA GLN A 79 -3.36 19.68 6.84
C GLN A 79 -2.05 18.90 6.95
N ALA A 80 -2.09 17.58 6.82
CA ALA A 80 -0.91 16.75 7.00
C ALA A 80 -0.97 15.46 6.18
N VAL A 81 0.17 14.81 6.09
CA VAL A 81 0.28 13.43 5.61
C VAL A 81 1.16 12.66 6.59
N ASP A 82 0.74 11.46 6.93
CA ASP A 82 1.47 10.52 7.75
C ASP A 82 2.09 9.41 6.90
N PHE A 83 3.25 8.91 7.32
CA PHE A 83 3.96 7.82 6.66
C PHE A 83 3.90 6.55 7.52
N PHE A 84 3.38 5.48 6.93
CA PHE A 84 3.37 4.17 7.56
C PHE A 84 4.44 3.27 6.97
N MET A 85 5.15 2.56 7.84
CA MET A 85 6.10 1.52 7.45
C MET A 85 5.75 0.20 8.13
N VAL A 86 5.74 -0.87 7.35
CA VAL A 86 5.36 -2.22 7.76
C VAL A 86 6.44 -3.19 7.30
N PRO A 87 7.49 -3.46 8.10
CA PRO A 87 8.53 -4.41 7.76
C PRO A 87 7.97 -5.82 7.56
N PHE A 88 8.44 -6.55 6.55
CA PHE A 88 8.00 -7.91 6.33
C PHE A 88 8.63 -8.88 7.32
N THR A 89 7.79 -9.68 7.97
CA THR A 89 8.21 -10.74 8.88
C THR A 89 9.22 -11.67 8.22
N GLY A 90 10.37 -11.88 8.88
CA GLY A 90 11.46 -12.71 8.36
C GLY A 90 12.32 -12.07 7.26
N THR A 91 11.89 -10.96 6.65
CA THR A 91 12.69 -10.20 5.67
C THR A 91 12.62 -8.69 5.95
N PRO A 92 13.15 -8.21 7.09
CA PRO A 92 12.97 -6.82 7.54
C PRO A 92 13.63 -5.77 6.63
N ARG A 93 14.45 -6.19 5.65
CA ARG A 93 14.98 -5.29 4.61
C ARG A 93 13.93 -4.90 3.56
N LEU A 94 12.84 -5.65 3.50
CA LEU A 94 11.65 -5.33 2.73
C LEU A 94 10.56 -4.87 3.69
N ALA A 95 9.79 -3.90 3.23
CA ALA A 95 8.66 -3.36 3.95
C ALA A 95 7.60 -2.95 2.95
N HIS A 96 6.39 -2.87 3.45
CA HIS A 96 5.30 -2.20 2.79
C HIS A 96 5.17 -0.78 3.35
N THR A 97 5.01 0.19 2.46
CA THR A 97 4.90 1.61 2.80
C THR A 97 3.55 2.15 2.36
N MET A 98 2.94 2.97 3.22
CA MET A 98 1.64 3.60 2.97
C MET A 98 1.67 5.07 3.40
N LEU A 99 0.72 5.85 2.90
CA LEU A 99 0.46 7.21 3.34
C LEU A 99 -0.93 7.32 3.94
N SER A 100 -1.15 8.30 4.81
CA SER A 100 -2.49 8.70 5.24
C SER A 100 -2.61 10.21 5.25
N PHE A 101 -3.56 10.73 4.48
CA PHE A 101 -3.78 12.16 4.32
C PHE A 101 -4.83 12.63 5.33
N GLU A 102 -4.48 13.61 6.17
CA GLU A 102 -5.31 14.14 7.24
C GLU A 102 -6.03 15.42 6.79
N PHE A 103 -7.35 15.34 6.70
CA PHE A 103 -8.23 16.47 6.42
C PHE A 103 -8.85 16.97 7.73
N VAL A 104 -8.87 18.28 7.93
CA VAL A 104 -9.48 18.92 9.09
C VAL A 104 -10.63 19.81 8.62
N PRO A 105 -11.86 19.26 8.52
CA PRO A 105 -13.03 20.06 8.22
C PRO A 105 -13.32 21.04 9.38
N PRO A 106 -13.87 22.23 9.11
CA PRO A 106 -14.13 23.23 10.14
C PRO A 106 -15.18 22.78 11.17
N ASP A 107 -16.14 21.97 10.75
CA ASP A 107 -17.31 21.58 11.55
C ASP A 107 -17.36 20.07 11.85
N GLY A 108 -16.21 19.38 11.81
CA GLY A 108 -16.14 17.92 11.99
C GLY A 108 -14.84 17.44 12.62
N PRO A 109 -14.77 16.15 13.01
CA PRO A 109 -13.51 15.54 13.41
C PRO A 109 -12.56 15.46 12.21
N PRO A 110 -11.23 15.32 12.44
CA PRO A 110 -10.32 15.03 11.35
C PRO A 110 -10.71 13.76 10.60
N GLU A 111 -10.56 13.78 9.29
CA GLU A 111 -10.83 12.66 8.39
C GLU A 111 -9.53 12.20 7.75
N HIS A 112 -9.44 10.91 7.45
CA HIS A 112 -8.21 10.31 6.94
C HIS A 112 -8.50 9.53 5.66
N LEU A 113 -7.61 9.70 4.67
CA LEU A 113 -7.58 8.87 3.46
C LEU A 113 -6.25 8.14 3.42
N ALA A 114 -6.29 6.84 3.69
CA ALA A 114 -5.12 5.99 3.56
C ALA A 114 -4.89 5.61 2.10
N VAL A 115 -3.62 5.60 1.69
CA VAL A 115 -3.18 5.19 0.37
C VAL A 115 -2.11 4.14 0.49
N SER A 116 -2.38 2.98 -0.08
CA SER A 116 -1.48 1.84 -0.13
C SER A 116 -1.17 1.50 -1.58
N VAL A 117 0.11 1.42 -1.92
CA VAL A 117 0.55 0.97 -3.24
C VAL A 117 0.78 -0.53 -3.17
N GLU A 118 -0.09 -1.30 -3.84
CA GLU A 118 -0.15 -2.75 -3.71
C GLU A 118 0.06 -3.43 -5.06
N ILE A 119 0.51 -4.68 -4.99
CA ILE A 119 0.27 -5.62 -6.07
C ILE A 119 -1.23 -5.89 -6.16
N ARG A 120 -1.74 -6.12 -7.35
CA ARG A 120 -3.10 -6.57 -7.62
C ARG A 120 -3.06 -8.05 -7.96
N LYS A 121 -3.63 -8.88 -7.10
CA LYS A 121 -3.62 -10.35 -7.21
C LYS A 121 -4.90 -10.84 -7.86
N GLU A 122 -4.79 -11.85 -8.71
CA GLU A 122 -5.94 -12.67 -9.08
C GLU A 122 -6.34 -13.59 -7.90
N ASP A 123 -7.60 -13.99 -7.90
CA ASP A 123 -8.15 -14.94 -6.95
C ASP A 123 -7.35 -16.25 -6.99
N GLY A 124 -6.93 -16.72 -5.81
CA GLY A 124 -6.04 -17.87 -5.64
C GLY A 124 -4.55 -17.61 -5.85
N GLU A 125 -4.12 -16.39 -6.22
CA GLU A 125 -2.69 -16.06 -6.31
C GLU A 125 -2.08 -15.77 -4.93
N SER A 126 -0.91 -16.36 -4.64
CA SER A 126 -0.13 -16.07 -3.44
C SER A 126 1.11 -15.24 -3.78
N TYR A 127 1.39 -14.24 -2.94
CA TYR A 127 2.53 -13.36 -3.13
C TYR A 127 3.75 -13.79 -2.30
N ALA A 128 4.93 -13.69 -2.90
CA ALA A 128 6.21 -13.85 -2.20
C ALA A 128 7.17 -12.73 -2.62
N ALA A 129 7.33 -11.74 -1.73
CA ALA A 129 8.15 -10.54 -2.00
C ALA A 129 9.60 -10.83 -2.40
N TRP A 130 10.18 -11.92 -1.89
CA TRP A 130 11.57 -12.30 -2.16
C TRP A 130 11.79 -12.94 -3.54
N LYS A 131 10.72 -13.37 -4.23
CA LYS A 131 10.84 -14.08 -5.52
C LYS A 131 11.10 -13.16 -6.72
N GLY A 132 11.21 -11.84 -6.52
CA GLY A 132 11.45 -10.87 -7.60
C GLY A 132 10.28 -10.86 -8.59
N SER A 133 9.27 -10.04 -8.32
CA SER A 133 7.94 -10.12 -8.95
C SER A 133 7.82 -9.55 -10.36
N ALA A 134 8.91 -9.55 -11.15
CA ALA A 134 8.93 -8.91 -12.47
C ALA A 134 7.77 -9.42 -13.36
N ARG A 135 6.77 -8.55 -13.58
CA ARG A 135 5.60 -8.75 -14.45
C ARG A 135 4.63 -9.88 -14.05
N GLN A 136 4.54 -10.22 -12.77
CA GLN A 136 3.58 -11.23 -12.30
C GLN A 136 2.25 -10.64 -11.83
N TYR A 137 2.27 -9.40 -11.34
CA TYR A 137 1.11 -8.73 -10.76
C TYR A 137 0.93 -7.35 -11.38
N GLU A 138 -0.32 -6.91 -11.51
CA GLU A 138 -0.63 -5.53 -11.82
C GLU A 138 -0.41 -4.62 -10.61
N LEU A 139 -0.16 -3.33 -10.85
CA LEU A 139 -0.03 -2.32 -9.82
C LEU A 139 -1.40 -1.72 -9.51
N MET A 140 -1.73 -1.56 -8.23
CA MET A 140 -2.93 -0.88 -7.78
C MET A 140 -2.61 0.11 -6.66
N TYR A 141 -3.29 1.25 -6.68
CA TYR A 141 -3.36 2.14 -5.52
C TYR A 141 -4.68 1.82 -4.82
N VAL A 142 -4.60 1.33 -3.60
CA VAL A 142 -5.76 1.16 -2.73
C VAL A 142 -5.95 2.47 -1.98
N LEU A 143 -7.10 3.12 -2.23
CA LEU A 143 -7.59 4.23 -1.43
C LEU A 143 -8.54 3.62 -0.39
N ALA A 144 -8.26 3.81 0.89
CA ALA A 144 -8.96 3.10 1.95
C ALA A 144 -9.21 3.96 3.19
N ASP A 145 -10.15 3.49 4.00
CA ASP A 145 -10.20 3.89 5.40
C ASP A 145 -8.92 3.48 6.11
N GLU A 146 -8.41 4.34 7.00
CA GLU A 146 -7.18 4.03 7.72
C GLU A 146 -7.33 2.82 8.64
N ARG A 147 -8.54 2.58 9.18
CA ARG A 147 -8.82 1.38 9.98
C ARG A 147 -8.60 0.11 9.18
N ASP A 148 -9.08 0.05 7.94
CA ASP A 148 -8.93 -1.12 7.06
C ASP A 148 -7.45 -1.51 6.95
N VAL A 149 -6.62 -0.57 6.50
CA VAL A 149 -5.22 -0.88 6.22
C VAL A 149 -4.40 -1.12 7.48
N VAL A 150 -4.72 -0.46 8.60
CA VAL A 150 -3.98 -0.66 9.85
C VAL A 150 -4.39 -1.96 10.54
N GLN A 151 -5.70 -2.21 10.73
CA GLN A 151 -6.16 -3.37 11.48
C GLN A 151 -5.76 -4.69 10.82
N LEU A 152 -5.80 -4.79 9.48
CA LEU A 152 -5.33 -5.99 8.78
C LEU A 152 -3.91 -6.38 9.25
N ARG A 153 -3.04 -5.38 9.38
CA ARG A 153 -1.62 -5.57 9.65
C ARG A 153 -1.37 -5.79 11.14
N THR A 154 -1.96 -4.94 12.00
CA THR A 154 -1.75 -5.01 13.45
C THR A 154 -2.58 -6.10 14.14
N ASN A 155 -3.87 -6.17 13.84
CA ASN A 155 -4.83 -6.98 14.60
C ASN A 155 -5.00 -8.39 14.04
N HIS A 156 -4.83 -8.58 12.73
CA HIS A 156 -5.09 -9.86 12.07
C HIS A 156 -3.80 -10.58 11.65
N ARG A 157 -2.81 -9.88 11.10
CA ARG A 157 -1.52 -10.48 10.71
C ARG A 157 -0.44 -10.47 11.79
N GLY A 158 -0.57 -9.62 12.80
CA GLY A 158 0.46 -9.43 13.82
C GLY A 158 1.78 -8.85 13.28
N GLU A 159 1.70 -8.07 12.20
CA GLU A 159 2.84 -7.37 11.61
C GLU A 159 3.22 -6.16 12.47
N ASP A 160 4.51 -5.85 12.54
CA ASP A 160 4.96 -4.59 13.15
C ASP A 160 4.61 -3.42 12.23
N VAL A 161 3.91 -2.43 12.78
CA VAL A 161 3.52 -1.21 12.07
C VAL A 161 4.09 0.00 12.79
N TYR A 162 4.66 0.90 12.01
CA TYR A 162 5.22 2.16 12.48
C TYR A 162 4.51 3.32 11.79
N LEU A 163 4.08 4.31 12.57
CA LEU A 163 3.39 5.52 12.12
C LEU A 163 4.27 6.73 12.41
N TYR A 164 4.71 7.42 11.36
CA TYR A 164 5.54 8.61 11.44
C TYR A 164 4.77 9.84 10.96
N ARG A 165 4.73 10.89 11.79
CA ARG A 165 4.30 12.22 11.35
C ARG A 165 5.35 12.80 10.42
N THR A 166 4.93 13.24 9.23
CA THR A 166 5.84 13.87 8.27
C THR A 166 6.03 15.36 8.57
N THR A 167 7.11 15.93 8.07
CA THR A 167 7.39 17.38 8.13
C THR A 167 6.81 18.16 6.94
N ALA A 168 5.97 17.52 6.13
CA ALA A 168 5.39 18.15 4.94
C ALA A 168 4.44 19.29 5.33
N THR A 169 4.56 20.44 4.66
CA THR A 169 3.59 21.54 4.82
C THR A 169 2.24 21.15 4.22
N PRO A 170 1.12 21.80 4.62
CA PRO A 170 -0.19 21.57 3.99
C PRO A 170 -0.14 21.65 2.45
N GLU A 171 0.58 22.61 1.89
CA GLU A 171 0.73 22.77 0.44
C GLU A 171 1.54 21.64 -0.21
N GLN A 172 2.51 21.07 0.51
CA GLN A 172 3.24 19.89 0.04
C GLN A 172 2.35 18.64 0.10
N ALA A 173 1.57 18.45 1.17
CA ALA A 173 0.61 17.37 1.30
C ALA A 173 -0.47 17.42 0.20
N GLN A 174 -0.99 18.61 -0.12
CA GLN A 174 -1.94 18.83 -1.22
C GLN A 174 -1.38 18.42 -2.58
N ARG A 175 -0.16 18.89 -2.91
CA ARG A 175 0.50 18.49 -4.16
C ARG A 175 0.76 16.99 -4.22
N LEU A 176 1.11 16.38 -3.08
CA LEU A 176 1.31 14.93 -2.98
C LEU A 176 0.03 14.16 -3.24
N LEU A 177 -1.07 14.55 -2.60
CA LEU A 177 -2.36 13.92 -2.80
C LEU A 177 -2.80 14.01 -4.27
N VAL A 178 -2.69 15.19 -4.89
CA VAL A 178 -3.08 15.39 -6.29
C VAL A 178 -2.28 14.48 -7.22
N ASP A 179 -0.96 14.37 -7.04
CA ASP A 179 -0.12 13.49 -7.88
C ASP A 179 -0.41 11.99 -7.63
N VAL A 180 -0.70 11.60 -6.38
CA VAL A 180 -1.11 10.25 -6.00
C VAL A 180 -2.46 9.85 -6.61
N LEU A 181 -3.46 10.72 -6.51
CA LEU A 181 -4.79 10.48 -7.08
C LEU A 181 -4.77 10.53 -8.62
N GLY A 182 -3.96 11.42 -9.20
CA GLY A 182 -3.69 11.43 -10.63
C GLY A 182 -3.13 10.08 -11.11
N ARG A 183 -2.16 9.53 -10.36
CA ARG A 183 -1.60 8.20 -10.65
C ARG A 183 -2.62 7.07 -10.47
N THR A 184 -3.50 7.19 -9.47
CA THR A 184 -4.61 6.25 -9.27
C THR A 184 -5.54 6.23 -10.50
N ASN A 185 -5.89 7.41 -11.03
CA ASN A 185 -6.70 7.53 -12.24
C ASN A 185 -6.02 6.97 -13.49
N GLU A 186 -4.71 7.22 -13.65
CA GLU A 186 -3.93 6.63 -14.74
C GLU A 186 -4.00 5.11 -14.73
N LEU A 187 -3.81 4.47 -13.57
CA LEU A 187 -3.87 3.01 -13.43
C LEU A 187 -5.28 2.46 -13.64
N ALA A 188 -6.32 3.21 -13.24
CA ALA A 188 -7.70 2.84 -13.48
C ALA A 188 -8.03 2.79 -14.99
N ALA A 189 -7.46 3.71 -15.78
CA ALA A 189 -7.64 3.76 -17.22
C ALA A 189 -6.66 2.84 -17.98
N ARG A 190 -5.42 2.74 -17.52
CA ARG A 190 -4.30 2.09 -18.18
C ARG A 190 -3.52 1.26 -17.16
N PRO A 191 -3.82 -0.05 -17.04
CA PRO A 191 -3.15 -0.90 -16.07
C PRO A 191 -1.65 -1.00 -16.40
N GLU A 192 -0.85 -1.16 -15.36
CA GLU A 192 0.59 -1.37 -15.46
C GLU A 192 1.01 -2.54 -14.58
N PHE A 193 2.10 -3.22 -14.92
CA PHE A 193 2.67 -4.24 -14.05
C PHE A 193 3.40 -3.61 -12.87
N TYR A 194 3.25 -4.22 -11.71
CA TYR A 194 4.12 -4.01 -10.56
C TYR A 194 5.51 -4.55 -10.88
N ASP A 195 6.53 -3.80 -10.48
CA ASP A 195 7.93 -4.20 -10.65
C ASP A 195 8.69 -3.91 -9.35
N THR A 196 9.29 -4.95 -8.76
CA THR A 196 9.97 -4.85 -7.46
C THR A 196 11.13 -3.85 -7.46
N LEU A 197 11.72 -3.52 -8.62
CA LEU A 197 12.88 -2.65 -8.72
C LEU A 197 12.54 -1.22 -9.13
N SER A 198 11.47 -1.02 -9.90
CA SER A 198 11.19 0.25 -10.56
C SER A 198 9.75 0.75 -10.42
N ASN A 199 8.82 -0.09 -9.98
CA ASN A 199 7.40 0.22 -9.87
C ASN A 199 6.76 -0.51 -8.67
N ASN A 200 7.29 -0.20 -7.49
CA ASN A 200 6.88 -0.73 -6.19
C ASN A 200 6.34 0.39 -5.28
N CYS A 201 5.92 0.07 -4.05
CA CYS A 201 5.42 1.06 -3.09
C CYS A 201 6.40 2.21 -2.81
N THR A 202 7.65 1.90 -2.43
CA THR A 202 8.66 2.91 -2.07
C THR A 202 9.15 3.73 -3.27
N THR A 203 9.37 3.12 -4.43
CA THR A 203 9.81 3.80 -5.66
C THR A 203 8.74 4.74 -6.20
N ASN A 204 7.46 4.36 -6.13
CA ASN A 204 6.35 5.25 -6.48
C ASN A 204 6.27 6.42 -5.48
N LEU A 205 6.38 6.16 -4.18
CA LEU A 205 6.41 7.22 -3.16
C LEU A 205 7.56 8.21 -3.39
N VAL A 206 8.78 7.72 -3.62
CA VAL A 206 9.94 8.56 -3.94
C VAL A 206 9.73 9.37 -5.22
N ARG A 207 9.10 8.79 -6.25
CA ARG A 207 8.75 9.48 -7.49
C ARG A 207 7.79 10.63 -7.23
N HIS A 208 6.76 10.42 -6.40
CA HIS A 208 5.83 11.47 -6.00
C HIS A 208 6.53 12.62 -5.26
N ILE A 209 7.36 12.28 -4.25
CA ILE A 209 8.14 13.28 -3.50
C ILE A 209 9.04 14.09 -4.43
N ASN A 210 9.76 13.43 -5.34
CA ASN A 210 10.68 14.10 -6.26
C ASN A 210 9.98 14.91 -7.37
N ARG A 211 8.72 14.63 -7.70
CA ARG A 211 7.93 15.50 -8.61
C ARG A 211 7.55 16.81 -7.94
N ILE A 212 7.26 16.78 -6.64
CA ILE A 212 6.84 17.95 -5.87
C ILE A 212 8.06 18.78 -5.45
N HIS A 213 9.14 18.10 -5.07
CA HIS A 213 10.41 18.72 -4.71
C HIS A 213 11.56 18.00 -5.45
N PRO A 214 11.95 18.47 -6.64
CA PRO A 214 13.01 17.87 -7.42
C PRO A 214 14.28 17.61 -6.62
N ASN A 215 14.85 16.40 -6.79
CA ASN A 215 16.07 15.94 -6.13
C ASN A 215 16.02 15.89 -4.59
N ARG A 216 14.83 15.86 -3.98
CA ARG A 216 14.69 15.72 -2.53
C ARG A 216 15.23 14.39 -2.03
N ILE A 217 14.98 13.31 -2.76
CA ILE A 217 15.54 11.98 -2.51
C ILE A 217 16.42 11.62 -3.70
N LYS A 218 17.74 11.65 -3.52
CA LYS A 218 18.72 11.21 -4.54
C LYS A 218 18.71 9.68 -4.63
N TYR A 219 19.27 9.12 -5.70
CA TYR A 219 19.40 7.67 -5.88
C TYR A 219 20.06 7.02 -4.66
N ASP A 220 19.25 6.37 -3.82
CA ASP A 220 19.66 5.72 -2.58
C ASP A 220 19.28 4.24 -2.67
N TYR A 221 20.22 3.34 -2.34
CA TYR A 221 19.99 1.90 -2.39
C TYR A 221 18.83 1.45 -1.48
N ARG A 222 18.50 2.25 -0.45
CA ARG A 222 17.38 2.03 0.47
C ARG A 222 16.02 2.22 -0.19
N VAL A 223 15.95 2.91 -1.33
CA VAL A 223 14.74 2.93 -2.17
C VAL A 223 14.42 1.54 -2.74
N LEU A 224 15.43 0.69 -2.92
CA LEU A 224 15.30 -0.70 -3.35
C LEU A 224 15.14 -1.67 -2.17
N LEU A 225 15.39 -1.21 -0.94
CA LEU A 225 15.23 -1.97 0.31
C LEU A 225 14.27 -1.20 1.24
N PRO A 226 12.95 -1.30 0.99
CA PRO A 226 11.95 -0.50 1.69
C PRO A 226 12.02 -0.54 3.22
N GLY A 227 12.61 -1.59 3.81
CA GLY A 227 12.81 -1.72 5.25
C GLY A 227 13.75 -0.69 5.89
N TYR A 228 14.43 0.13 5.08
CA TYR A 228 15.25 1.26 5.53
C TYR A 228 14.63 2.62 5.14
N SER A 229 13.37 2.65 4.70
CA SER A 229 12.73 3.89 4.24
C SER A 229 12.51 4.89 5.37
N ASP A 230 12.22 4.41 6.59
CA ASP A 230 12.07 5.23 7.80
C ASP A 230 13.40 5.91 8.17
N GLU A 231 14.51 5.17 8.14
CA GLU A 231 15.84 5.71 8.42
C GLU A 231 16.26 6.75 7.38
N LEU A 232 15.98 6.50 6.10
CA LEU A 232 16.21 7.48 5.04
C LEU A 232 15.34 8.73 5.23
N ALA A 233 14.05 8.55 5.51
CA ALA A 233 13.14 9.66 5.78
C ALA A 233 13.58 10.49 6.99
N TYR A 234 14.09 9.84 8.04
CA TYR A 234 14.69 10.49 9.18
C TYR A 234 15.89 11.35 8.78
N GLN A 235 16.86 10.76 8.05
CA GLN A 235 18.08 11.46 7.61
C GLN A 235 17.80 12.65 6.70
N GLU A 236 16.79 12.53 5.83
CA GLU A 236 16.34 13.60 4.92
C GLU A 236 15.39 14.61 5.59
N GLY A 237 15.11 14.46 6.89
CA GLY A 237 14.23 15.35 7.66
C GLY A 237 12.79 15.37 7.13
N LEU A 238 12.32 14.26 6.57
CA LEU A 238 10.96 14.09 6.02
C LEU A 238 9.94 13.66 7.07
N ILE A 239 10.41 13.17 8.22
CA ILE A 239 9.60 12.81 9.38
C ILE A 239 10.05 13.60 10.60
N GLU A 240 9.13 13.80 11.55
CA GLU A 240 9.44 14.45 12.81
C GLU A 240 10.49 13.65 13.60
N HIS A 241 11.37 14.35 14.30
CA HIS A 241 12.47 13.74 15.06
C HIS A 241 12.15 13.76 16.55
N HIS A 242 12.29 12.60 17.19
CA HIS A 242 12.24 12.45 18.64
C HIS A 242 13.60 11.98 19.16
N GLY A 243 14.59 12.89 19.20
CA GLY A 243 15.94 12.56 19.65
C GLY A 243 16.76 11.87 18.56
N THR A 244 17.12 10.61 18.80
CA THR A 244 17.81 9.72 17.85
C THR A 244 16.82 9.00 16.93
N PHE A 245 17.32 8.35 15.88
CA PHE A 245 16.48 7.51 15.01
C PHE A 245 15.81 6.38 15.79
N GLU A 246 16.52 5.71 16.69
CA GLU A 246 15.96 4.61 17.49
C GLU A 246 14.84 5.08 18.41
N GLU A 247 15.00 6.25 19.04
CA GLU A 247 13.95 6.86 19.86
C GLU A 247 12.73 7.27 19.01
N THR A 248 12.98 7.84 17.82
CA THR A 248 11.92 8.17 16.85
C THR A 248 11.16 6.93 16.39
N LYS A 249 11.88 5.83 16.08
CA LYS A 249 11.30 4.56 15.67
C LYS A 249 10.51 3.89 16.79
N ALA A 250 11.03 3.93 18.02
CA ALA A 250 10.31 3.41 19.19
C ALA A 250 9.00 4.18 19.44
N ALA A 251 9.02 5.51 19.31
CA ALA A 251 7.83 6.35 19.43
C ALA A 251 6.80 6.11 18.29
N ALA A 252 7.29 5.77 17.10
CA ALA A 252 6.46 5.46 15.95
C ALA A 252 5.76 4.10 16.04
N TYR A 253 6.16 3.20 16.94
CA TYR A 253 5.56 1.87 17.05
C TYR A 253 4.06 1.97 17.36
N LEU A 254 3.24 1.43 16.45
CA LEU A 254 1.80 1.66 16.41
C LEU A 254 0.99 0.57 17.11
N ASN A 255 1.48 -0.68 17.07
CA ASN A 255 0.69 -1.86 17.41
C ASN A 255 -0.06 -1.77 18.75
N PRO A 256 0.55 -1.33 19.87
CA PRO A 256 -0.18 -1.26 21.15
C PRO A 256 -1.39 -0.33 21.08
N ARG A 257 -1.25 0.81 20.37
CA ARG A 257 -2.32 1.79 20.18
C ARG A 257 -3.40 1.26 19.25
N ALA A 258 -3.04 0.63 18.14
CA ALA A 258 -3.99 0.03 17.20
C ALA A 258 -4.80 -1.12 17.83
N LEU A 259 -4.13 -2.00 18.59
CA LEU A 259 -4.78 -3.10 19.32
C LEU A 259 -5.74 -2.56 20.38
N ALA A 260 -5.34 -1.53 21.13
CA ALA A 260 -6.18 -0.89 22.13
C ALA A 260 -7.36 -0.12 21.52
N ALA A 261 -7.18 0.47 20.33
CA ALA A 261 -8.23 1.20 19.63
C ALA A 261 -9.37 0.28 19.17
N GLY A 262 -9.08 -0.97 18.79
CA GLY A 262 -10.09 -1.94 18.36
C GLY A 262 -11.05 -1.34 17.34
N ASN A 263 -12.37 -1.48 17.56
CA ASN A 263 -13.39 -0.98 16.64
C ASN A 263 -13.94 0.41 16.96
N ARG A 264 -13.20 1.22 17.73
CA ARG A 264 -13.62 2.58 18.09
C ARG A 264 -13.99 3.43 16.87
N PRO A 265 -15.10 4.19 16.89
CA PRO A 265 -15.46 5.10 15.79
C PRO A 265 -14.37 6.13 15.45
N ASP A 266 -13.61 6.59 16.45
CA ASP A 266 -12.50 7.55 16.31
C ASP A 266 -11.13 6.85 16.14
N PHE A 267 -11.09 5.72 15.41
CA PHE A 267 -9.89 4.87 15.27
C PHE A 267 -8.64 5.67 14.87
N SER A 268 -8.73 6.47 13.80
CA SER A 268 -7.60 7.27 13.30
C SER A 268 -7.06 8.25 14.35
N GLN A 269 -7.93 8.86 15.15
CA GLN A 269 -7.48 9.74 16.23
C GLN A 269 -6.90 8.94 17.39
N ALA A 270 -7.49 7.78 17.70
CA ALA A 270 -7.06 6.93 18.81
C ALA A 270 -5.64 6.38 18.59
N ILE A 271 -5.27 6.01 17.36
CA ILE A 271 -3.91 5.49 17.08
C ILE A 271 -2.81 6.56 17.16
N ARG A 272 -3.18 7.84 17.25
CA ARG A 272 -2.27 8.99 17.38
C ARG A 272 -2.16 9.53 18.82
N ARG A 273 -2.89 8.95 19.78
CA ARG A 273 -2.84 9.30 21.22
C ARG A 273 -2.06 8.26 22.00
#